data_AF-A0A3D6B4R8-F1
#
_entry.id   AF-A0A3D6B4R8-F1
#
_cell.length_a   1.000
_cell.length_b   1.000
_cell.length_c   1.000
_cell.angle_alpha   90.00
_cell.angle_beta   90.00
_cell.angle_gamma   90.00
#
_symmetry.space_group_name_H-M   'P 1'
#
loop_
_entity.id
_entity.type
_entity.pdbx_description
1 polymer ?
#
loop_
_entity_poly.entity_id
_entity_poly.type
_entity_poly.pdbx_seq_one_letter_code
_entity_poly.pdbx_strand_id
1 'polypeptide(L)'
;MCICLSCSRQDVVLLIINRLSGYKKFGVMDVKFYLCRICGNLICKVVDSGVTPVCCGSEMTLLEPKSKDNGVEKHLPVVEWVNDSTLKVKVGSIPHPTTKEHHIVMIALETLNGVDIRLLDNSKEETPQSLFHYSKS
;
A
#
# COMPACT_ATOMS: atom_id res chain seq x y z
N MET A 1 4.34 -5.75 -8.77
CA MET A 1 5.50 -5.60 -7.86
C MET A 1 4.94 -5.01 -6.60
N CYS A 2 5.23 -5.64 -5.49
CA CYS A 2 4.62 -5.29 -4.22
C CYS A 2 5.62 -4.55 -3.35
N ILE A 3 5.16 -3.52 -2.65
CA ILE A 3 6.02 -2.56 -2.00
C ILE A 3 5.46 -2.25 -0.61
N CYS A 4 6.24 -2.56 0.43
CA CYS A 4 5.95 -2.05 1.76
C CYS A 4 6.58 -0.66 1.91
N LEU A 5 5.75 0.30 2.29
CA LEU A 5 6.08 1.69 2.55
C LEU A 5 6.05 1.89 4.06
N SER A 6 7.20 1.74 4.71
CA SER A 6 7.22 1.68 6.19
C SER A 6 7.61 3.01 6.83
N CYS A 7 6.99 3.30 7.97
CA CYS A 7 7.41 4.32 8.93
C CYS A 7 7.50 3.64 10.31
N SER A 8 8.38 4.10 11.19
CA SER A 8 8.60 3.55 12.54
C SER A 8 7.36 3.50 13.45
N ARG A 9 6.21 4.03 13.01
CA ARG A 9 4.95 4.04 13.75
C ARG A 9 3.74 3.53 12.94
N GLN A 10 3.86 3.46 11.61
CA GLN A 10 2.76 3.16 10.69
C GLN A 10 3.32 2.58 9.40
N ASP A 11 2.85 1.40 9.01
CA ASP A 11 3.21 0.82 7.72
C ASP A 11 2.06 0.97 6.72
N VAL A 12 2.41 1.31 5.50
CA VAL A 12 1.50 1.37 4.34
C VAL A 12 1.93 0.28 3.38
N VAL A 13 1.00 -0.52 2.91
CA VAL A 13 1.32 -1.60 1.95
C VAL A 13 0.72 -1.22 0.60
N LEU A 14 1.60 -0.97 -0.37
CA LEU A 14 1.23 -0.66 -1.75
C LEU A 14 1.44 -1.90 -2.61
N LEU A 15 0.33 -2.40 -3.17
CA LEU A 15 0.32 -3.48 -4.14
C LEU A 15 0.09 -2.91 -5.55
N ILE A 16 1.08 -3.06 -6.43
CA ILE A 16 0.97 -2.63 -7.83
C ILE A 16 0.69 -3.86 -8.71
N ILE A 17 -0.56 -3.99 -9.19
CA ILE A 17 -1.00 -5.10 -10.05
C ILE A 17 -0.46 -4.97 -11.48
N ASN A 18 -0.14 -3.78 -11.97
CA ASN A 18 0.33 -3.57 -13.36
C ASN A 18 1.59 -4.38 -13.75
N ARG A 19 2.31 -4.99 -12.80
CA ARG A 19 3.44 -5.90 -13.06
C ARG A 19 3.09 -7.40 -13.00
N LEU A 20 1.85 -7.78 -12.71
CA LEU A 20 1.40 -9.19 -12.70
C LEU A 20 1.03 -9.69 -14.11
N SER A 21 0.80 -8.79 -15.08
CA SER A 21 0.17 -9.13 -16.37
C SER A 21 0.99 -8.81 -17.63
N GLY A 22 2.26 -8.40 -17.51
CA GLY A 22 3.10 -8.09 -18.68
C GLY A 22 2.67 -6.88 -19.52
N TYR A 23 1.70 -6.08 -19.07
CA TYR A 23 1.27 -4.86 -19.74
C TYR A 23 2.28 -3.73 -19.52
N LYS A 24 2.80 -3.16 -20.61
CA LYS A 24 3.65 -1.95 -20.58
C LYS A 24 2.85 -0.80 -19.98
N LYS A 25 3.37 -0.22 -18.89
CA LYS A 25 2.90 1.02 -18.27
C LYS A 25 3.04 2.17 -19.28
N PHE A 26 1.98 2.45 -20.03
CA PHE A 26 1.95 3.55 -21.00
C PHE A 26 1.41 4.80 -20.29
N GLY A 27 2.28 5.74 -19.94
CA GLY A 27 1.91 7.12 -19.57
C GLY A 27 1.30 7.35 -18.18
N VAL A 28 1.05 6.34 -17.36
CA VAL A 28 0.54 6.55 -15.99
C VAL A 28 1.70 6.82 -15.04
N MET A 29 1.71 7.96 -14.37
CA MET A 29 2.72 8.32 -13.37
C MET A 29 2.63 7.39 -12.15
N ASP A 30 3.75 7.13 -11.48
CA ASP A 30 3.77 6.31 -10.25
C ASP A 30 3.01 6.99 -9.12
N VAL A 31 2.15 6.23 -8.45
CA VAL A 31 1.42 6.69 -7.27
C VAL A 31 2.40 6.84 -6.12
N LYS A 32 2.40 8.02 -5.48
CA LYS A 32 3.31 8.32 -4.36
C LYS A 32 2.54 8.58 -3.08
N PHE A 33 3.02 8.05 -1.97
CA PHE A 33 2.45 8.30 -0.65
C PHE A 33 3.38 9.19 0.16
N TYR A 34 2.83 10.17 0.87
CA TYR A 34 3.59 11.05 1.75
C TYR A 34 3.00 11.02 3.15
N LEU A 35 3.86 10.94 4.16
CA LEU A 35 3.49 10.92 5.57
C LEU A 35 4.03 12.15 6.29
N CYS A 36 3.15 12.84 7.02
CA CYS A 36 3.56 13.86 7.98
C CYS A 36 4.07 13.16 9.24
N ARG A 37 5.36 13.35 9.58
CA ARG A 37 5.97 12.75 10.77
C ARG A 37 5.52 13.37 12.09
N ILE A 38 4.84 14.53 12.03
CA ILE A 38 4.37 15.27 13.20
C ILE A 38 2.97 14.80 13.61
N CYS A 39 1.99 14.90 12.69
CA CYS A 39 0.60 14.58 12.99
C CYS A 39 0.13 13.22 12.46
N GLY A 40 0.94 12.51 11.66
CA GLY A 40 0.58 11.23 11.06
C GLY A 40 -0.33 11.33 9.83
N ASN A 41 -0.58 12.53 9.30
CA ASN A 41 -1.38 12.69 8.10
C ASN A 41 -0.73 11.99 6.89
N LEU A 42 -1.50 11.15 6.20
CA LEU A 42 -1.07 10.38 5.03
C LEU A 42 -1.81 10.86 3.80
N ILE A 43 -1.08 11.21 2.75
CA ILE A 43 -1.65 11.64 1.48
C ILE A 43 -1.13 10.79 0.31
N CYS A 44 -1.96 10.69 -0.72
CA CYS A 44 -1.67 9.98 -1.96
C CYS A 44 -1.63 10.97 -3.12
N LYS A 45 -0.54 10.97 -3.88
CA LYS A 45 -0.47 11.62 -5.18
C LYS A 45 -0.76 10.60 -6.26
N VAL A 46 -1.93 10.70 -6.86
CA VAL A 46 -2.34 9.93 -8.05
C VAL A 46 -1.64 10.46 -9.30
N VAL A 47 -1.34 11.77 -9.31
CA VAL A 47 -0.68 12.50 -10.39
C VAL A 47 0.40 13.37 -9.73
N ASP A 48 1.68 13.13 -10.04
CA ASP A 48 2.79 13.88 -9.43
C ASP A 48 3.39 14.92 -10.38
N SER A 49 3.11 16.19 -10.11
CA SER A 49 3.70 17.33 -10.83
C SER A 49 4.98 17.86 -10.18
N GLY A 50 5.62 17.10 -9.28
CA GLY A 50 6.92 17.43 -8.68
C GLY A 50 6.86 18.31 -7.43
N VAL A 51 5.69 18.58 -6.87
CA VAL A 51 5.52 19.47 -5.69
C VAL A 51 5.64 18.69 -4.38
N THR A 52 6.54 19.05 -3.48
CA THR A 52 6.59 18.44 -2.14
C THR A 52 5.49 19.00 -1.24
N PRO A 53 4.57 18.16 -0.71
CA PRO A 53 3.51 18.65 0.17
C PRO A 53 4.05 19.08 1.53
N VAL A 54 3.42 20.09 2.13
CA VAL A 54 3.75 20.60 3.47
C VAL A 54 2.58 20.34 4.42
N CYS A 55 2.90 19.83 5.61
CA CYS A 55 1.93 19.59 6.68
C CYS A 55 2.56 19.94 8.02
N CYS A 56 1.81 20.61 8.91
CA CYS A 56 2.32 21.09 10.21
C CYS A 56 3.57 21.99 10.09
N GLY A 57 3.70 22.76 9.00
CA GLY A 57 4.81 23.69 8.78
C GLY A 57 6.10 23.05 8.27
N SER A 58 6.11 21.73 8.01
CA SER A 58 7.28 21.00 7.51
C SER A 58 6.95 20.19 6.26
N GLU A 59 7.96 19.94 5.43
CA GLU A 59 7.84 19.04 4.28
C GLU A 59 7.45 17.63 4.73
N MET A 60 6.48 17.03 4.04
CA MET A 60 6.05 15.66 4.30
C MET A 60 7.09 14.67 3.76
N THR A 61 7.27 13.54 4.45
CA THR A 61 8.21 12.50 4.03
C THR A 61 7.59 11.65 2.93
N LEU A 62 8.24 11.55 1.77
CA LEU A 62 7.91 10.55 0.77
C LEU A 62 8.10 9.16 1.37
N LEU A 63 7.08 8.32 1.29
CA LEU A 63 7.22 6.92 1.64
C LEU A 63 7.82 6.20 0.44
N GLU A 64 9.07 5.79 0.59
CA GLU A 64 9.79 5.08 -0.47
C GLU A 64 9.56 3.57 -0.41
N PRO A 65 9.51 2.91 -1.57
CA PRO A 65 9.48 1.47 -1.66
C PRO A 65 10.63 0.78 -0.93
N LYS A 66 10.34 -0.02 0.10
CA LYS A 66 11.36 -0.93 0.62
C LYS A 66 11.58 -2.08 -0.37
N SER A 67 12.81 -2.21 -0.86
CA SER A 67 13.26 -3.36 -1.64
C SER A 67 14.10 -4.32 -0.78
N LYS A 68 13.66 -5.57 -0.74
CA LYS A 68 14.37 -6.83 -0.40
C LYS A 68 15.12 -7.01 0.94
N ASP A 69 15.49 -5.98 1.70
CA ASP A 69 16.26 -6.22 2.93
C ASP A 69 15.40 -6.14 4.21
N ASN A 70 15.35 -7.30 4.88
CA ASN A 70 14.75 -7.66 6.18
C ASN A 70 13.22 -7.88 6.21
N GLY A 71 12.82 -9.16 6.35
CA GLY A 71 11.43 -9.54 6.67
C GLY A 71 10.51 -9.76 5.47
N VAL A 72 11.06 -10.15 4.31
CA VAL A 72 10.34 -10.36 3.04
C VAL A 72 9.04 -11.15 3.20
N GLU A 73 9.03 -12.18 4.04
CA GLU A 73 7.87 -13.03 4.32
C GLU A 73 6.75 -12.32 5.09
N LYS A 74 7.01 -11.23 5.80
CA LYS A 74 6.01 -10.49 6.60
C LYS A 74 5.47 -9.24 5.92
N HIS A 75 6.13 -8.78 4.88
CA HIS A 75 5.82 -7.50 4.22
C HIS A 75 5.44 -7.64 2.74
N LEU A 76 5.67 -8.82 2.13
CA LEU A 76 5.18 -9.08 0.79
C LEU A 76 3.68 -9.39 0.83
N PRO A 77 2.83 -8.65 0.11
CA PRO A 77 1.45 -9.03 -0.11
C PRO A 77 1.37 -10.33 -0.90
N VAL A 78 0.55 -11.23 -0.40
CA VAL A 78 0.08 -12.42 -1.11
C VAL A 78 -1.26 -12.08 -1.74
N VAL A 79 -1.38 -12.35 -3.04
CA VAL A 79 -2.57 -12.02 -3.83
C VAL A 79 -3.19 -13.32 -4.31
N GLU A 80 -4.46 -13.52 -3.97
CA GLU A 80 -5.23 -14.72 -4.29
C GLU A 80 -6.55 -14.30 -4.94
N TRP A 81 -6.88 -14.87 -6.10
CA TRP A 81 -8.23 -14.75 -6.65
C TRP A 81 -9.18 -15.64 -5.86
N VAL A 82 -10.24 -15.07 -5.28
CA VAL A 82 -11.30 -15.82 -4.59
C VAL A 82 -12.33 -16.33 -5.59
N ASN A 83 -12.58 -15.53 -6.64
CA ASN A 83 -13.41 -15.86 -7.80
C ASN A 83 -13.06 -14.87 -8.93
N ASP A 84 -13.75 -14.99 -10.07
CA ASP A 84 -13.57 -14.17 -11.28
C ASP A 84 -13.66 -12.64 -11.09
N SER A 85 -14.23 -12.19 -9.98
CA SER A 85 -14.50 -10.78 -9.69
C SER A 85 -13.96 -10.33 -8.34
N THR A 86 -13.24 -11.18 -7.60
CA THR A 86 -12.83 -10.87 -6.22
C THR A 86 -11.39 -11.26 -5.99
N LEU A 87 -10.58 -10.27 -5.63
CA LEU A 87 -9.18 -10.42 -5.29
C LEU A 87 -9.01 -10.29 -3.77
N LYS A 88 -8.37 -11.28 -3.15
CA LYS A 88 -7.95 -11.23 -1.77
C LYS A 88 -6.48 -10.86 -1.69
N VAL A 89 -6.18 -9.83 -0.91
CA VAL A 89 -4.81 -9.38 -0.64
C VAL A 89 -4.55 -9.57 0.83
N LYS A 90 -3.53 -10.36 1.17
CA LYS A 90 -3.02 -10.55 2.53
C LYS A 90 -1.63 -9.94 2.60
N VAL A 91 -1.22 -9.36 3.72
CA VAL A 91 0.15 -8.87 3.89
C VAL A 91 0.96 -9.86 4.71
N GLY A 92 2.00 -10.40 4.07
CA GLY A 92 2.88 -11.43 4.61
C GLY A 92 2.36 -12.84 4.33
N SER A 93 3.28 -13.76 4.02
CA SER A 93 3.09 -15.20 4.16
C SER A 93 3.15 -15.62 5.64
N ILE A 94 3.95 -14.91 6.43
CA ILE A 94 3.90 -14.93 7.89
C ILE A 94 3.17 -13.66 8.34
N PRO A 95 2.20 -13.73 9.26
CA PRO A 95 1.49 -12.56 9.72
C PRO A 95 2.45 -11.46 10.17
N HIS A 96 2.28 -10.27 9.63
CA HIS A 96 2.94 -9.08 10.14
C HIS A 96 2.47 -8.86 11.59
N PRO A 97 3.37 -8.70 12.58
CA PRO A 97 2.95 -8.37 13.93
C PRO A 97 2.13 -7.07 13.92
N THR A 98 0.88 -7.15 14.38
CA THR A 98 0.01 -5.97 14.49
C THR A 98 0.05 -5.51 15.93
N THR A 99 0.88 -4.51 16.24
CA THR A 99 0.88 -3.85 17.55
C THR A 99 0.29 -2.45 17.43
N LYS A 100 -0.07 -1.83 18.55
CA LYS A 100 -0.54 -0.43 18.57
C LYS A 100 0.52 0.52 18.00
N GLU A 101 1.79 0.20 18.23
CA GLU A 101 2.94 1.00 17.81
C GLU A 101 3.41 0.68 16.38
N HIS A 102 3.06 -0.49 15.85
CA HIS A 102 3.48 -0.93 14.52
C HIS A 102 2.41 -1.83 13.89
N HIS A 103 1.62 -1.26 12.97
CA HIS A 103 0.60 -1.97 12.24
C HIS A 103 0.48 -1.46 10.81
N ILE A 104 -0.19 -2.24 9.98
CA ILE A 104 -0.49 -1.87 8.59
C ILE A 104 -1.80 -1.10 8.60
N VAL A 105 -1.75 0.18 8.23
CA VAL A 105 -2.92 1.07 8.27
C VAL A 105 -3.86 0.78 7.10
N MET A 106 -3.29 0.44 5.94
CA MET A 106 -4.05 0.27 4.71
C MET A 106 -3.33 -0.58 3.67
N ILE A 107 -4.14 -1.14 2.76
CA ILE A 107 -3.70 -1.77 1.52
C ILE A 107 -4.15 -0.89 0.36
N ALA A 108 -3.21 -0.43 -0.46
CA ALA A 108 -3.48 0.30 -1.69
C ALA A 108 -3.25 -0.60 -2.91
N LEU A 109 -4.18 -0.59 -3.84
CA LEU A 109 -4.19 -1.41 -5.03
C LEU A 109 -4.16 -0.56 -6.29
N GLU A 110 -2.99 -0.47 -6.93
CA GLU A 110 -2.82 0.27 -8.19
C GLU A 110 -3.17 -0.61 -9.39
N THR A 111 -4.13 -0.14 -10.18
CA THR A 111 -4.64 -0.76 -11.42
C THR A 111 -4.47 0.21 -12.60
N LEU A 112 -4.82 -0.22 -13.82
CA LEU A 112 -4.85 0.66 -15.00
C LEU A 112 -5.84 1.83 -14.86
N ASN A 113 -6.91 1.65 -14.09
CA ASN A 113 -8.00 2.62 -13.97
C ASN A 113 -7.86 3.52 -12.73
N GLY A 114 -6.81 3.36 -11.93
CA GLY A 114 -6.58 4.14 -10.71
C GLY A 114 -6.18 3.27 -9.52
N VAL A 115 -6.38 3.82 -8.31
CA VAL A 115 -5.96 3.20 -7.05
C VAL A 115 -7.18 2.98 -6.16
N ASP A 116 -7.39 1.73 -5.71
CA ASP A 116 -8.34 1.40 -4.64
C ASP A 116 -7.58 1.34 -3.31
N ILE A 117 -8.05 2.06 -2.29
CA ILE A 117 -7.42 2.11 -0.97
C ILE A 117 -8.39 1.52 0.06
N ARG A 118 -7.92 0.50 0.78
CA ARG A 118 -8.67 -0.13 1.87
C ARG A 118 -7.95 0.09 3.19
N LEU A 119 -8.59 0.83 4.09
CA LEU A 119 -8.16 0.93 5.48
C LEU A 119 -8.35 -0.42 6.17
N LEU A 120 -7.39 -0.81 6.99
CA LEU A 120 -7.46 -2.03 7.79
C LEU A 120 -7.89 -1.69 9.21
N ASP A 121 -8.75 -2.54 9.76
CA ASP A 121 -9.09 -2.50 11.18
C ASP A 121 -8.00 -3.25 11.97
N ASN A 122 -7.20 -2.50 12.71
CA ASN A 122 -6.13 -3.03 13.55
C ASN A 122 -6.59 -3.29 15.01
N SER A 123 -7.90 -3.20 15.29
CA SER A 123 -8.44 -3.56 16.61
C SER A 123 -8.41 -5.06 16.90
N LYS A 124 -8.24 -5.89 15.86
CA LYS A 124 -8.15 -7.35 15.94
C LYS A 124 -6.74 -7.81 15.62
N GLU A 125 -6.22 -8.76 16.40
CA GLU A 125 -4.96 -9.46 16.14
C GLU A 125 -5.13 -10.50 15.02
N GLU A 126 -5.57 -10.05 13.84
CA GLU A 126 -5.74 -10.87 12.66
C GLU A 126 -4.67 -10.54 11.60
N THR A 127 -4.44 -11.48 10.68
CA THR A 127 -3.54 -11.22 9.55
C THR A 127 -4.10 -10.05 8.72
N PRO A 128 -3.32 -8.98 8.47
CA PRO A 128 -3.78 -7.83 7.72
C PRO A 128 -4.16 -8.25 6.30
N GLN A 129 -5.46 -8.17 6.00
CA GLN A 129 -6.02 -8.63 4.74
C GLN A 129 -7.21 -7.78 4.31
N SER A 130 -7.45 -7.71 3.00
CA SER A 130 -8.62 -7.05 2.42
C SER A 130 -9.10 -7.75 1.15
N LEU A 131 -10.38 -7.54 0.83
CA LEU A 131 -11.02 -8.00 -0.40
C LEU A 131 -11.27 -6.81 -1.32
N PHE A 132 -10.93 -6.99 -2.58
CA PHE A 132 -11.17 -6.04 -3.66
C PHE A 132 -12.13 -6.67 -4.66
N HIS A 133 -13.24 -5.99 -4.93
CA HIS A 133 -14.27 -6.46 -5.86
C HIS A 133 -14.16 -5.72 -7.19
N TYR A 134 -14.22 -6.47 -8.29
CA TYR A 134 -14.12 -5.99 -9.66
C TYR A 134 -15.36 -6.41 -10.44
N SER A 135 -16.06 -5.47 -11.04
CA SER A 135 -16.94 -5.79 -12.17
C SER A 135 -16.07 -5.99 -13.39
N LYS A 136 -16.14 -7.17 -14.05
CA LYS A 136 -15.68 -7.30 -15.44
C LYS A 136 -16.51 -6.30 -16.25
N SER A 137 -15.87 -5.21 -16.68
CA SER A 137 -16.43 -4.25 -17.62
C SER A 137 -16.57 -4.88 -19.00
#